data_AF-A0A3D2N194-F1
#
_entry.id   AF-A0A3D2N194-F1
#
_cell.length_a   1.000
_cell.length_b   1.000
_cell.length_c   1.000
_cell.angle_alpha   90.00
_cell.angle_beta   90.00
_cell.angle_gamma   90.00
#
_symmetry.space_group_name_H-M   'P 1'
#
loop_
_entity.id
_entity.type
_entity.pdbx_description
1 polymer ?
#
loop_
_entity_poly.entity_id
_entity_poly.type
_entity_poly.pdbx_seq_one_letter_code
_entity_poly.pdbx_strand_id
1 'polypeptide(L)'
;MITAFVLFGITLAALLVFIGLYIDETHRVQETYRKQFQTEISHASREIELYIAHQGDTEERYKRITSFVTCANSFLFMMDETSDKQIVLNEVTTCLIKYPEQMPEKMEDLKKAFDDIYANLDKGYDEAKEVVNSVDKMGR
;
A
#
# COMPACT_ATOMS: atom_id res chain seq x y z
N MET A 1 44.23 7.93 -31.23
CA MET A 1 44.36 7.94 -29.75
C MET A 1 43.65 9.15 -29.13
N ILE A 2 43.97 10.40 -29.51
CA ILE A 2 43.32 11.61 -28.98
C ILE A 2 41.78 11.56 -29.18
N THR A 3 41.31 11.21 -30.37
CA THR A 3 39.87 11.08 -30.67
C THR A 3 39.16 10.07 -29.76
N ALA A 4 39.84 8.99 -29.36
CA ALA A 4 39.27 7.99 -28.47
C ALA A 4 39.12 8.53 -27.04
N PHE A 5 40.11 9.29 -26.56
CA PHE A 5 40.03 9.96 -25.25
C PHE A 5 38.94 11.04 -25.20
N VAL A 6 38.75 11.79 -26.30
CA VAL A 6 37.67 12.78 -26.41
C VAL A 6 36.30 12.09 -26.38
N LEU A 7 36.12 11.02 -27.17
CA LEU A 7 34.86 10.26 -27.17
C LEU A 7 34.58 9.64 -25.80
N PHE A 8 35.60 9.10 -25.13
CA PHE A 8 35.47 8.57 -23.77
C PHE A 8 35.05 9.65 -22.76
N GLY A 9 35.60 10.86 -22.85
CA GLY A 9 35.19 11.97 -22.00
C GLY A 9 33.73 12.35 -22.19
N ILE A 10 33.26 12.42 -23.44
CA ILE A 10 31.87 12.74 -23.76
C ILE A 10 30.92 11.63 -23.26
N THR A 11 31.25 10.36 -23.49
CA THR A 11 30.40 9.25 -23.05
C THR A 11 30.37 9.13 -21.53
N LEU A 12 31.48 9.38 -20.84
CA LEU A 12 31.52 9.40 -19.37
C LEU A 12 30.64 10.54 -18.81
N ALA A 13 30.72 11.73 -19.39
CA ALA A 13 29.87 12.85 -19.00
C ALA A 13 28.38 12.54 -19.22
N ALA A 14 28.03 11.96 -20.38
CA ALA A 14 26.67 11.54 -20.66
C ALA A 14 26.16 10.49 -19.66
N LEU A 15 26.98 9.48 -19.34
CA LEU A 15 26.64 8.45 -18.36
C LEU A 15 26.35 9.05 -16.98
N LEU A 16 27.18 9.97 -16.50
CA LEU A 16 26.97 10.63 -15.21
C LEU A 16 25.66 11.42 -15.17
N VAL A 17 25.32 12.12 -16.25
CA VAL A 17 24.03 12.82 -16.38
C VAL A 17 22.87 11.83 -16.34
N PHE A 18 22.95 10.71 -17.06
CA PHE A 18 21.91 9.68 -17.05
C PHE A 18 21.72 9.07 -15.66
N ILE A 19 22.80 8.78 -14.93
CA ILE A 19 22.71 8.26 -13.55
C ILE A 19 22.01 9.28 -12.65
N GLY A 20 22.36 10.57 -12.75
CA GLY A 20 21.71 11.63 -11.97
C GLY A 20 20.21 11.73 -12.25
N LEU A 21 19.83 11.74 -13.53
CA LEU A 21 18.42 11.77 -13.95
C LEU A 21 17.65 10.52 -13.51
N TYR A 22 18.29 9.36 -13.55
CA TYR A 22 17.68 8.11 -13.10
C TYR A 22 17.39 8.11 -11.60
N ILE A 23 18.33 8.59 -10.79
CA ILE A 23 18.14 8.70 -9.32
C ILE A 23 17.00 9.68 -9.00
N ASP A 24 16.99 10.86 -9.64
CA ASP A 24 15.96 11.88 -9.45
C ASP A 24 14.56 11.34 -9.82
N GLU A 25 14.45 10.69 -10.98
CA GLU A 25 13.21 10.07 -11.42
C GLU A 25 12.76 8.95 -10.46
N THR A 26 13.69 8.13 -9.98
CA THR A 26 13.40 7.04 -9.03
C THR A 26 12.81 7.59 -7.73
N HIS A 27 13.40 8.65 -7.17
CA HIS A 27 12.87 9.30 -5.96
C HIS A 27 11.48 9.87 -6.21
N ARG A 28 11.27 10.57 -7.33
CA ARG A 28 9.97 11.15 -7.69
C ARG A 28 8.88 10.09 -7.84
N VAL A 29 9.21 8.95 -8.44
CA VAL A 29 8.29 7.82 -8.60
C VAL A 29 7.95 7.22 -7.24
N GLN A 30 8.94 7.02 -6.36
CA GLN A 30 8.71 6.52 -4.99
C GLN A 30 7.83 7.45 -4.16
N GLU A 31 8.04 8.76 -4.24
CA GLU A 31 7.14 9.74 -3.61
C GLU A 31 5.72 9.66 -4.14
N THR A 32 5.57 9.42 -5.45
CA THR A 32 4.25 9.26 -6.07
C THR A 32 3.55 8.01 -5.55
N TYR A 33 4.24 6.87 -5.47
CA TYR A 33 3.69 5.65 -4.90
C TYR A 33 3.27 5.83 -3.44
N ARG A 34 4.08 6.51 -2.62
CA ARG A 34 3.73 6.86 -1.23
C ARG A 34 2.44 7.67 -1.13
N LYS A 35 2.28 8.68 -1.98
CA LYS A 35 1.08 9.52 -2.03
C LYS A 35 -0.16 8.73 -2.44
N GLN A 36 -0.02 7.89 -3.47
CA GLN A 36 -1.13 7.04 -3.93
C GLN A 36 -1.51 6.02 -2.85
N PHE A 37 -0.53 5.36 -2.24
CA PHE A 37 -0.75 4.46 -1.10
C PHE A 37 -1.55 5.13 0.02
N GLN A 38 -1.12 6.30 0.49
CA GLN A 38 -1.83 7.05 1.54
C GLN A 38 -3.25 7.44 1.12
N THR A 39 -3.43 7.79 -0.16
CA THR A 39 -4.75 8.16 -0.72
C THR A 39 -5.70 6.97 -0.69
N GLU A 40 -5.24 5.81 -1.13
CA GLU A 40 -6.03 4.57 -1.15
C GLU A 40 -6.34 4.06 0.27
N ILE A 41 -5.39 4.14 1.21
CA ILE A 41 -5.66 3.81 2.63
C ILE A 41 -6.70 4.76 3.24
N SER A 42 -6.61 6.07 2.94
CA SER A 42 -7.62 7.04 3.37
C SER A 42 -9.00 6.74 2.77
N HIS A 43 -9.06 6.35 1.49
CA HIS A 43 -10.31 5.93 0.85
C HIS A 43 -10.88 4.67 1.49
N ALA A 44 -10.04 3.67 1.77
CA ALA A 44 -10.44 2.45 2.46
C ALA A 44 -11.00 2.77 3.85
N SER A 45 -10.30 3.55 4.67
CA SER A 45 -10.77 3.93 6.01
C SER A 45 -12.12 4.67 5.97
N ARG A 46 -12.25 5.66 5.07
CA ARG A 46 -13.51 6.38 4.88
C ARG A 46 -14.65 5.44 4.46
N GLU A 47 -14.37 4.52 3.55
CA GLU A 47 -15.39 3.61 3.06
C GLU A 47 -15.82 2.61 4.15
N ILE A 48 -14.89 2.19 5.01
CA ILE A 48 -15.18 1.39 6.21
C ILE A 48 -16.06 2.17 7.19
N GLU A 49 -15.78 3.46 7.43
CA GLU A 49 -16.63 4.31 8.28
C GLU A 49 -18.09 4.32 7.78
N LEU A 50 -18.27 4.47 6.48
CA LEU A 50 -19.61 4.47 5.86
C LEU A 50 -20.26 3.09 5.89
N TYR A 51 -19.47 2.02 5.80
CA TYR A 51 -19.93 0.63 5.94
C TYR A 51 -20.46 0.36 7.35
N ILE A 52 -19.69 0.72 8.38
CA ILE A 52 -20.07 0.57 9.80
C ILE A 52 -21.31 1.41 10.13
N ALA A 53 -21.40 2.63 9.59
CA ALA A 53 -22.56 3.48 9.76
C ALA A 53 -23.81 3.02 8.98
N HIS A 54 -23.74 1.88 8.27
CA HIS A 54 -24.81 1.31 7.44
C HIS A 54 -25.41 2.31 6.43
N GLN A 55 -24.58 3.21 5.90
CA GLN A 55 -25.05 4.26 5.00
C GLN A 55 -25.14 3.75 3.57
N GLY A 56 -26.28 3.22 3.13
CA GLY A 56 -26.45 2.72 1.75
C GLY A 56 -26.12 1.24 1.61
N ASP A 57 -25.75 0.79 0.40
CA ASP A 57 -25.57 -0.63 0.10
C ASP A 57 -24.28 -1.18 0.73
N THR A 58 -24.42 -2.01 1.77
CA THR A 58 -23.30 -2.59 2.51
C THR A 58 -22.49 -3.57 1.67
N GLU A 59 -23.12 -4.34 0.78
CA GLU A 59 -22.41 -5.28 -0.09
C GLU A 59 -21.51 -4.53 -1.08
N GLU A 60 -22.05 -3.49 -1.70
CA GLU A 60 -21.29 -2.66 -2.63
C GLU A 60 -20.16 -1.89 -1.92
N ARG A 61 -20.41 -1.43 -0.69
CA ARG A 61 -19.36 -0.82 0.14
C ARG A 61 -18.23 -1.79 0.45
N TYR A 62 -18.55 -3.03 0.82
CA TYR A 62 -17.54 -4.05 1.09
C TYR A 62 -16.65 -4.30 -0.13
N LYS A 63 -17.24 -4.36 -1.34
CA LYS A 63 -16.49 -4.47 -2.60
C LYS A 63 -15.56 -3.27 -2.83
N ARG A 64 -16.04 -2.04 -2.57
CA ARG A 64 -15.20 -0.83 -2.67
C ARG A 64 -14.05 -0.81 -1.67
N ILE A 65 -14.29 -1.21 -0.42
CA ILE A 65 -13.22 -1.36 0.60
C ILE A 65 -12.16 -2.32 0.06
N THR A 66 -12.57 -3.50 -0.40
CA THR A 66 -11.66 -4.50 -0.95
C THR A 66 -10.86 -3.96 -2.14
N SER A 67 -11.50 -3.16 -3.01
CA SER A 67 -10.84 -2.51 -4.15
C SER A 67 -9.77 -1.52 -3.69
N PHE A 68 -10.09 -0.60 -2.78
CA PHE A 68 -9.15 0.41 -2.28
C PHE A 68 -7.95 -0.25 -1.57
N VAL A 69 -8.20 -1.28 -0.75
CA VAL A 69 -7.13 -2.00 -0.07
C VAL A 69 -6.23 -2.74 -1.07
N THR A 70 -6.79 -3.32 -2.13
CA THR A 70 -6.02 -3.96 -3.20
C THR A 70 -5.16 -2.95 -3.97
N CYS A 71 -5.70 -1.76 -4.24
CA CYS A 71 -4.95 -0.65 -4.85
C CYS A 71 -3.81 -0.19 -3.93
N ALA A 72 -4.09 0.04 -2.65
CA ALA A 72 -3.08 0.38 -1.66
C ALA A 72 -1.97 -0.68 -1.59
N ASN A 73 -2.33 -1.97 -1.56
CA ASN A 73 -1.36 -3.07 -1.56
C ASN A 73 -0.46 -3.07 -2.81
N SER A 74 -1.03 -2.76 -3.97
CA SER A 74 -0.27 -2.66 -5.22
C SER A 74 0.75 -1.51 -5.19
N PHE A 75 0.39 -0.35 -4.63
CA PHE A 75 1.35 0.75 -4.46
C PHE A 75 2.41 0.43 -3.41
N LEU A 76 2.03 -0.18 -2.29
CA LEU A 76 2.99 -0.59 -1.26
C LEU A 76 4.00 -1.63 -1.77
N PHE A 77 3.57 -2.53 -2.65
CA PHE A 77 4.46 -3.48 -3.33
C PHE A 77 5.50 -2.79 -4.23
N MET A 78 5.12 -1.69 -4.88
CA MET A 78 6.02 -0.91 -5.75
C MET A 78 6.94 0.05 -4.98
N MET A 79 6.66 0.26 -3.69
CA MET A 79 7.49 1.09 -2.82
C MET A 79 8.73 0.32 -2.34
N ASP A 80 9.83 1.04 -2.20
CA ASP A 80 11.08 0.54 -1.58
C ASP A 80 10.93 0.52 -0.04
N GLU A 81 9.95 -0.25 0.45
CA GLU A 81 9.61 -0.42 1.86
C GLU A 81 9.98 -1.83 2.37
N THR A 82 10.01 -1.97 3.69
CA THR A 82 10.28 -3.26 4.35
C THR A 82 9.24 -4.32 3.99
N SER A 83 9.70 -5.57 3.84
CA SER A 83 8.86 -6.73 3.55
C SER A 83 7.70 -6.92 4.52
N ASP A 84 7.86 -6.52 5.80
CA ASP A 84 6.88 -6.83 6.84
C ASP A 84 5.58 -6.04 6.66
N LYS A 85 5.67 -4.76 6.30
CA LYS A 85 4.50 -3.92 5.99
C LYS A 85 3.74 -4.46 4.78
N GLN A 86 4.47 -4.90 3.76
CA GLN A 86 3.91 -5.53 2.55
C GLN A 86 3.21 -6.85 2.87
N ILE A 87 3.81 -7.69 3.72
CA ILE A 87 3.20 -8.96 4.16
C ILE A 87 1.88 -8.69 4.86
N VAL A 88 1.87 -7.79 5.86
CA VAL A 88 0.65 -7.49 6.63
C VAL A 88 -0.48 -7.01 5.72
N LEU A 89 -0.22 -6.04 4.85
CA LEU A 89 -1.28 -5.50 3.98
C LEU A 89 -1.76 -6.52 2.94
N ASN A 90 -0.86 -7.38 2.46
CA ASN A 90 -1.22 -8.48 1.58
C ASN A 90 -2.09 -9.53 2.30
N GLU A 91 -1.81 -9.82 3.57
CA GLU A 91 -2.65 -10.69 4.39
C GLU A 91 -4.03 -10.07 4.66
N VAL A 92 -4.10 -8.76 4.96
CA VAL A 92 -5.38 -8.03 5.09
C VAL A 92 -6.18 -8.13 3.80
N THR A 93 -5.54 -7.85 2.65
CA THR A 93 -6.17 -7.96 1.32
C THR A 93 -6.70 -9.37 1.09
N THR A 94 -5.91 -10.38 1.45
CA THR A 94 -6.31 -11.79 1.34
C THR A 94 -7.50 -12.10 2.23
N CYS A 95 -7.54 -11.57 3.46
CA CYS A 95 -8.63 -11.82 4.38
C CYS A 95 -9.95 -11.20 3.89
N LEU A 96 -9.90 -9.97 3.37
CA LEU A 96 -11.05 -9.30 2.76
C LEU A 96 -11.64 -10.10 1.59
N ILE A 97 -10.79 -10.75 0.79
CA ILE A 97 -11.22 -11.51 -0.39
C ILE A 97 -11.69 -12.93 -0.02
N LYS A 98 -10.96 -13.62 0.86
CA LYS A 98 -11.18 -15.05 1.12
C LYS A 98 -12.12 -15.35 2.27
N TYR A 99 -12.26 -14.43 3.24
CA TYR A 99 -13.11 -14.60 4.42
C TYR A 99 -14.13 -13.46 4.56
N PRO A 100 -14.92 -13.16 3.50
CA PRO A 100 -15.86 -12.05 3.51
C PRO A 100 -16.99 -12.20 4.54
N GLU A 101 -17.22 -13.39 5.05
CA GLU A 101 -18.16 -13.66 6.13
C GLU A 101 -17.63 -13.27 7.52
N GLN A 102 -16.30 -13.29 7.74
CA GLN A 102 -15.68 -12.98 9.03
C GLN A 102 -15.17 -11.55 9.15
N MET A 103 -14.84 -10.91 8.03
CA MET A 103 -14.28 -9.56 7.99
C MET A 103 -15.25 -8.44 8.40
N PRO A 104 -16.57 -8.51 8.13
CA PRO A 104 -17.54 -7.52 8.60
C PRO A 104 -17.46 -7.23 10.11
N GLU A 105 -17.26 -8.27 10.92
CA GLU A 105 -17.14 -8.17 12.38
C GLU A 105 -15.86 -7.48 12.85
N LYS A 106 -14.89 -7.29 11.94
CA LYS A 106 -13.55 -6.77 12.23
C LYS A 106 -13.32 -5.39 11.60
N MET A 107 -14.37 -4.79 11.02
CA MET A 107 -14.28 -3.53 10.30
C MET A 107 -13.90 -2.35 11.18
N GLU A 108 -14.36 -2.32 12.43
CA GLU A 108 -13.99 -1.26 13.38
C GLU A 108 -12.48 -1.27 13.67
N ASP A 109 -11.92 -2.44 13.98
CA ASP A 109 -10.50 -2.62 14.23
C ASP A 109 -9.66 -2.34 12.97
N LEU A 110 -10.14 -2.79 11.81
CA LEU A 110 -9.47 -2.54 10.54
C LEU A 110 -9.45 -1.05 10.18
N LYS A 111 -10.53 -0.32 10.47
CA LYS A 111 -10.59 1.13 10.28
C LYS A 111 -9.52 1.82 11.13
N LYS A 112 -9.43 1.46 12.41
CA LYS A 112 -8.46 2.03 13.34
C LYS A 112 -7.03 1.80 12.84
N ALA A 113 -6.73 0.57 12.41
CA ALA A 113 -5.44 0.23 11.83
C ALA A 113 -5.12 1.09 10.59
N PHE A 114 -6.09 1.29 9.70
CA PHE A 114 -5.92 2.14 8.51
C PHE A 114 -5.78 3.63 8.83
N ASP A 115 -6.48 4.15 9.84
CA ASP A 115 -6.32 5.51 10.33
C ASP A 115 -4.89 5.74 10.89
N ASP A 116 -4.38 4.78 11.65
CA ASP A 116 -3.02 4.83 12.19
C ASP A 116 -1.96 4.70 11.08
N ILE A 117 -2.17 3.84 10.09
CA ILE A 117 -1.30 3.75 8.90
C ILE A 117 -1.30 5.08 8.14
N TYR A 118 -2.47 5.68 7.92
CA TYR A 118 -2.60 6.98 7.26
C TYR A 118 -1.87 8.10 8.04
N ALA A 119 -1.93 8.04 9.38
CA ALA A 119 -1.18 8.93 10.27
C ALA A 119 0.33 8.62 10.32
N ASN A 120 0.82 7.65 9.55
CA ASN A 120 2.20 7.16 9.52
C ASN A 120 2.68 6.63 10.89
N LEU A 121 1.80 6.01 11.65
CA LEU A 121 2.11 5.37 12.92
C LEU A 121 2.38 3.88 12.69
N ASP A 122 3.59 3.40 13.03
CA ASP A 122 3.97 1.99 12.78
C ASP A 122 3.02 0.99 13.47
N LYS A 123 2.43 1.36 14.62
CA LYS A 123 1.42 0.57 15.33
C LYS A 123 0.22 0.17 14.45
N GLY A 124 -0.11 0.96 13.41
CA GLY A 124 -1.22 0.63 12.53
C GLY A 124 -1.02 -0.68 11.78
N TYR A 125 0.23 -1.06 11.47
CA TYR A 125 0.53 -2.37 10.88
C TYR A 125 0.43 -3.50 11.90
N ASP A 126 0.78 -3.26 13.17
CA ASP A 126 0.58 -4.24 14.23
C ASP A 126 -0.92 -4.49 14.47
N GLU A 127 -1.72 -3.42 14.52
CA GLU A 127 -3.18 -3.51 14.65
C GLU A 127 -3.82 -4.23 13.45
N ALA A 128 -3.39 -3.93 12.23
CA ALA A 128 -3.84 -4.65 11.03
C ALA A 128 -3.49 -6.15 11.09
N LYS A 129 -2.32 -6.49 11.64
CA LYS A 129 -1.88 -7.87 11.84
C LYS A 129 -2.71 -8.59 12.90
N GLU A 130 -3.11 -7.90 13.97
CA GLU A 130 -4.05 -8.44 14.96
C GLU A 130 -5.40 -8.80 14.32
N VAL A 131 -5.94 -7.93 13.47
CA VAL A 131 -7.15 -8.22 12.68
C VAL A 131 -6.96 -9.49 11.86
N VAL A 132 -5.87 -9.60 11.10
CA VAL A 132 -5.54 -10.78 10.29
C VAL A 132 -5.44 -12.05 11.14
N ASN A 133 -4.86 -11.97 12.33
CA ASN A 133 -4.69 -13.11 13.23
C ASN A 133 -6.01 -13.55 13.89
N SER A 134 -6.98 -12.65 14.02
CA SER A 134 -8.30 -12.94 14.56
C SER A 134 -9.23 -13.69 13.58
N VAL A 135 -8.87 -13.75 12.29
CA VAL A 135 -9.62 -14.51 11.28
C VAL A 135 -9.31 -15.99 11.42
N ASP A 136 -10.33 -16.83 11.55
CA ASP A 136 -10.16 -18.28 11.48
C ASP A 136 -9.91 -18.71 10.04
N LYS A 137 -8.64 -18.89 9.72
CA LYS A 137 -8.16 -19.31 8.39
C LYS A 137 -8.36 -20.80 8.14
N MET A 138 -8.59 -21.60 9.18
CA MET A 138 -8.66 -23.07 9.12
C MET A 138 -10.08 -23.61 9.17
N GLY A 139 -11.08 -22.75 9.44
CA GLY A 139 -12.51 -23.09 9.35
C GLY A 139 -12.95 -24.17 10.34
N ARG A 140 -12.73 -23.95 11.64
CA ARG A 140 -13.22 -24.84 12.70
C ARG A 140 -14.56 -24.41 13.26
#